data_AF-A0A1C2GL85-F1
#
_entry.id   AF-A0A1C2GL85-F1
#
_cell.length_a   1.000
_cell.length_b   1.000
_cell.length_c   1.000
_cell.angle_alpha   90.00
_cell.angle_beta   90.00
_cell.angle_gamma   90.00
#
_symmetry.space_group_name_H-M   'P 1'
#
loop_
_entity.id
_entity.type
_entity.pdbx_description
1 polymer ?
#
loop_
_entity_poly.entity_id
_entity_poly.type
_entity_poly.pdbx_seq_one_letter_code
_entity_poly.pdbx_strand_id
1 'polypeptide(L)'
;MTTDKKVTKATKVIYWITTCLIALPQLPGAFMINTDIAKQGTAHLGLPHWLMVEASIGNTIGALILLIPMWKWLKDWAYVAFGITFISAFIAHVSVDGFGSEAIQAIIFFGILFTSYIYYHKIND
;
A
#
# COMPACT_ATOMS: atom_id res chain seq x y z
N MET A 1 26.42 5.76 -22.92
CA MET A 1 25.63 7.01 -23.03
C MET A 1 24.54 6.93 -21.97
N THR A 2 24.81 7.40 -20.75
CA THR A 2 23.84 7.44 -19.67
C THR A 2 22.91 8.62 -19.94
N THR A 3 21.67 8.35 -20.31
CA THR A 3 20.65 9.40 -20.41
C THR A 3 20.45 10.00 -19.02
N ASP A 4 20.93 11.22 -18.83
CA ASP A 4 20.76 11.98 -17.60
C ASP A 4 19.26 12.22 -17.39
N LYS A 5 18.64 11.48 -16.46
CA LYS A 5 17.21 11.58 -16.17
C LYS A 5 16.97 12.87 -15.41
N LYS A 6 16.60 13.94 -16.11
CA LYS A 6 16.24 15.21 -15.47
C LYS A 6 14.99 15.04 -14.59
N VAL A 7 15.17 15.11 -13.27
CA VAL A 7 14.06 15.14 -12.31
C VAL A 7 13.25 16.43 -12.50
N THR A 8 11.96 16.31 -12.82
CA THR A 8 11.08 17.46 -13.04
C THR A 8 10.19 17.73 -11.83
N LYS A 9 9.57 18.93 -11.76
CA LYS A 9 8.53 19.22 -10.76
C LYS A 9 7.36 18.24 -10.86
N ALA A 10 6.96 17.87 -12.07
CA ALA A 10 5.90 16.89 -12.30
C ALA A 10 6.26 15.52 -11.72
N THR A 11 7.51 15.08 -11.85
CA THR A 11 8.00 13.82 -11.26
C THR A 11 7.78 13.80 -9.75
N LYS A 12 8.14 14.88 -9.05
CA LYS A 12 7.95 15.00 -7.60
C LYS A 12 6.47 15.02 -7.21
N VAL A 13 5.64 15.74 -7.96
CA VAL A 13 4.19 15.82 -7.72
C VAL A 13 3.55 14.44 -7.88
N ILE A 14 3.87 13.70 -8.94
CA ILE A 14 3.32 12.36 -9.17
C ILE A 14 3.72 11.40 -8.04
N TYR A 15 4.99 11.41 -7.62
CA TYR A 15 5.45 10.62 -6.47
C TYR A 15 4.63 10.93 -5.22
N TRP A 16 4.50 12.20 -4.84
CA TRP A 16 3.82 12.56 -3.59
C TRP A 16 2.31 12.28 -3.64
N ILE A 17 1.64 12.55 -4.77
CA ILE A 17 0.21 12.24 -4.92
C ILE A 17 -0.02 10.73 -4.77
N THR A 18 0.71 9.92 -5.54
CA THR A 18 0.54 8.46 -5.50
C THR A 18 0.92 7.88 -4.13
N THR A 19 1.97 8.38 -3.50
CA THR A 19 2.39 7.94 -2.16
C THR A 19 1.35 8.28 -1.10
N CYS A 20 0.82 9.51 -1.10
CA CYS A 20 -0.24 9.92 -0.16
C CYS A 20 -1.52 9.12 -0.37
N LEU A 21 -1.89 8.84 -1.63
CA LEU A 21 -3.07 8.05 -1.96
C LEU A 21 -2.99 6.61 -1.43
N ILE A 22 -1.80 6.01 -1.44
CA ILE A 22 -1.57 4.70 -0.81
C ILE A 22 -1.52 4.79 0.71
N ALA A 23 -0.72 5.72 1.25
CA ALA A 23 -0.33 5.69 2.66
C ALA A 23 -1.38 6.27 3.61
N LEU A 24 -2.06 7.36 3.25
CA LEU A 24 -3.00 8.03 4.15
C LEU A 24 -4.16 7.12 4.60
N PRO A 25 -4.79 6.32 3.73
CA PRO A 25 -5.86 5.42 4.16
C PRO A 25 -5.43 4.33 5.15
N GLN A 26 -4.12 4.04 5.25
CA GLN A 26 -3.60 2.95 6.10
C GLN A 26 -3.21 3.41 7.51
N LEU A 27 -3.06 4.71 7.73
CA LEU A 27 -2.66 5.28 9.02
C LEU A 27 -3.66 4.99 10.15
N PRO A 28 -4.99 5.00 9.92
CA PRO A 28 -5.96 4.67 10.97
C PRO A 28 -5.93 3.20 11.41
N GLY A 29 -5.32 2.30 10.62
CA GLY A 29 -5.38 0.85 10.81
C GLY A 29 -5.09 0.42 12.24
N ALA A 30 -3.95 0.85 12.80
CA ALA A 30 -3.55 0.51 14.18
C ALA A 30 -4.54 1.01 15.26
N PHE A 31 -5.26 2.10 15.01
CA PHE A 31 -6.23 2.66 15.97
C PHE A 31 -7.62 2.03 15.83
N MET A 32 -7.93 1.40 14.70
CA MET A 32 -9.26 0.86 14.38
C MET A 32 -9.40 -0.65 14.63
N ILE A 33 -8.36 -1.32 15.13
CA ILE A 33 -8.31 -2.77 15.35
C ILE A 33 -9.51 -3.32 16.15
N ASN A 34 -9.99 -2.55 17.14
CA ASN A 34 -11.09 -2.99 18.01
C ASN A 34 -12.49 -2.65 17.50
N THR A 35 -12.60 -1.93 16.38
CA THR A 35 -13.89 -1.52 15.80
C THR A 35 -14.61 -2.69 15.15
N ASP A 36 -15.94 -2.65 15.18
CA ASP A 36 -16.77 -3.70 14.56
C ASP A 36 -16.56 -3.75 13.04
N ILE A 37 -16.29 -2.60 12.41
CA ILE A 37 -15.98 -2.51 10.98
C ILE A 37 -14.74 -3.35 10.64
N ALA A 38 -13.66 -3.22 11.41
CA ALA A 38 -12.44 -3.98 11.18
C ALA A 38 -12.66 -5.49 11.37
N LYS A 39 -13.36 -5.85 12.45
CA LYS A 39 -13.68 -7.26 12.77
C LYS A 39 -14.59 -7.90 11.71
N GLN A 40 -15.60 -7.19 11.23
CA GLN A 40 -16.52 -7.69 10.20
C GLN A 40 -15.82 -7.85 8.86
N GLY A 41 -14.97 -6.89 8.45
CA GLY A 41 -14.24 -6.96 7.19
C GLY A 41 -13.32 -8.18 7.09
N THR A 42 -12.65 -8.55 8.18
CA THR A 42 -11.78 -9.75 8.19
C THR A 42 -12.52 -11.05 8.42
N ALA A 43 -13.60 -11.04 9.21
CA ALA A 43 -14.48 -12.19 9.37
C ALA A 43 -15.16 -12.59 8.05
N HIS A 44 -15.57 -11.59 7.25
CA HIS A 44 -16.13 -11.80 5.91
C HIS A 44 -15.16 -12.57 5.00
N LEU A 45 -13.87 -12.24 5.07
CA LEU A 45 -12.81 -12.91 4.31
C LEU A 45 -12.36 -14.26 4.93
N GLY A 46 -12.97 -14.69 6.05
CA GLY A 46 -12.58 -15.92 6.75
C GLY A 46 -11.20 -15.86 7.42
N LEU A 47 -10.64 -14.65 7.62
CA LEU A 47 -9.32 -14.47 8.19
C LEU A 47 -9.35 -14.46 9.73
N PRO A 48 -8.34 -15.04 10.40
CA PRO A 48 -8.29 -15.03 11.85
C PRO A 48 -7.98 -13.64 12.39
N HIS A 49 -8.53 -13.32 13.57
CA HIS A 49 -8.41 -11.98 14.17
C HIS A 49 -6.95 -11.53 14.38
N TRP A 50 -6.05 -12.43 14.80
CA TRP A 50 -4.64 -12.08 15.00
C TRP A 50 -3.96 -11.57 13.71
N LEU A 51 -4.34 -12.09 12.55
CA LEU A 51 -3.80 -11.67 11.26
C LEU A 51 -4.30 -10.28 10.87
N MET A 52 -5.54 -9.95 11.24
CA MET A 52 -6.06 -8.58 11.11
C MET A 52 -5.22 -7.60 11.92
N VAL A 53 -4.97 -7.91 13.20
CA VAL A 53 -4.15 -7.06 14.09
C VAL A 53 -2.76 -6.84 13.50
N GLU A 54 -2.11 -7.92 13.05
CA GLU A 54 -0.80 -7.87 12.40
C GLU A 54 -0.81 -6.99 11.15
N ALA A 55 -1.76 -7.22 10.23
CA ALA A 55 -1.88 -6.45 9.00
C ALA A 55 -2.17 -4.97 9.27
N SER A 56 -3.03 -4.65 10.25
CA SER A 56 -3.34 -3.27 10.63
C SER A 56 -2.11 -2.53 11.15
N ILE A 57 -1.33 -3.15 12.04
CA ILE A 57 -0.10 -2.55 12.57
C ILE A 57 0.95 -2.42 11.46
N GLY A 58 1.15 -3.48 10.68
CA GLY A 58 2.11 -3.52 9.57
C GLY A 58 1.83 -2.45 8.51
N ASN A 59 0.57 -2.29 8.11
CA ASN A 59 0.16 -1.28 7.13
C ASN A 59 0.37 0.14 7.67
N THR A 60 0.09 0.40 8.95
CA THR A 60 0.37 1.71 9.57
C THR A 60 1.88 2.01 9.59
N ILE A 61 2.73 1.05 9.97
CA ILE A 61 4.19 1.20 9.94
C ILE A 61 4.69 1.44 8.51
N GLY A 62 4.23 0.63 7.55
CA GLY A 62 4.58 0.76 6.14
C GLY A 62 4.20 2.14 5.58
N ALA A 63 3.02 2.65 5.93
CA ALA A 63 2.57 3.97 5.51
C ALA A 63 3.46 5.10 6.06
N LEU A 64 3.87 5.01 7.32
CA LEU A 64 4.82 5.95 7.92
C LEU A 64 6.18 5.92 7.22
N ILE A 65 6.69 4.71 6.90
CA ILE A 65 7.94 4.55 6.16
C ILE A 65 7.89 5.22 4.78
N LEU A 66 6.76 5.14 4.08
CA LEU A 66 6.60 5.76 2.77
C LEU A 66 6.54 7.30 2.84
N LEU A 67 5.81 7.84 3.83
CA LEU A 67 5.57 9.28 3.98
C LEU A 67 6.78 10.05 4.52
N ILE A 68 7.55 9.45 5.42
CA ILE A 68 8.68 10.10 6.09
C ILE A 68 9.96 9.92 5.24
N PRO A 69 10.92 10.86 5.29
CA PRO A 69 12.26 10.65 4.73
C PRO A 69 13.02 9.57 5.52
N MET A 70 12.82 8.30 5.13
CA MET A 70 13.50 7.13 5.69
C MET A 70 14.59 6.60 4.74
N TRP A 71 15.41 5.67 5.24
CA TRP A 71 16.45 4.99 4.46
C TRP A 71 15.87 4.23 3.24
N LYS A 72 16.61 4.24 2.12
CA LYS A 72 16.17 3.66 0.83
C LYS A 72 15.72 2.20 0.97
N TRP A 73 16.51 1.38 1.66
CA TRP A 73 16.17 -0.01 1.86
C TRP A 73 14.85 -0.18 2.61
N LEU A 74 14.57 0.59 3.68
CA LEU A 74 13.28 0.51 4.39
C LEU A 74 12.09 0.83 3.47
N LYS A 75 12.25 1.80 2.56
CA LYS A 75 11.21 2.12 1.58
C LYS A 75 10.99 0.97 0.61
N ASP A 76 12.04 0.36 0.10
CA ASP A 76 11.92 -0.82 -0.78
C ASP A 76 11.19 -1.97 -0.09
N TRP A 77 11.50 -2.22 1.19
CA TRP A 77 10.76 -3.21 2.00
C TRP A 77 9.29 -2.85 2.18
N ALA A 78 8.96 -1.57 2.43
CA ALA A 78 7.58 -1.11 2.52
C ALA A 78 6.81 -1.29 1.19
N TYR A 79 7.45 -1.01 0.05
CA TYR A 79 6.86 -1.24 -1.27
C TYR A 79 6.58 -2.73 -1.52
N VAL A 80 7.51 -3.62 -1.17
CA VAL A 80 7.31 -5.07 -1.31
C VAL A 80 6.18 -5.55 -0.40
N ALA A 81 6.15 -5.11 0.87
CA ALA A 81 5.11 -5.47 1.82
C ALA A 81 3.72 -5.05 1.32
N PHE A 82 3.54 -3.79 0.90
CA PHE A 82 2.26 -3.35 0.33
C PHE A 82 1.90 -4.08 -0.96
N GLY A 83 2.88 -4.41 -1.80
CA GLY A 83 2.66 -5.21 -3.00
C GLY A 83 2.06 -6.58 -2.67
N ILE A 84 2.65 -7.29 -1.70
CA ILE A 84 2.14 -8.57 -1.20
C ILE A 84 0.73 -8.40 -0.63
N THR A 85 0.50 -7.35 0.16
CA THR A 85 -0.82 -7.06 0.75
C THR A 85 -1.89 -6.88 -0.32
N PHE A 86 -1.64 -6.08 -1.37
CA PHE A 86 -2.63 -5.86 -2.42
C PHE A 86 -2.85 -7.09 -3.31
N ILE A 87 -1.81 -7.88 -3.59
CA ILE A 87 -1.96 -9.17 -4.28
C ILE A 87 -2.80 -10.13 -3.44
N SER A 88 -2.52 -10.20 -2.13
CA SER A 88 -3.26 -11.05 -1.19
C SER A 88 -4.73 -10.62 -1.09
N ALA A 89 -4.99 -9.32 -1.03
CA ALA A 89 -6.35 -8.77 -1.02
C ALA A 89 -7.11 -9.11 -2.30
N PHE A 90 -6.47 -8.99 -3.47
CA PHE A 90 -7.07 -9.41 -4.74
C PHE A 90 -7.46 -10.90 -4.72
N ILE A 91 -6.53 -11.77 -4.33
CA ILE A 91 -6.78 -13.22 -4.26
C ILE A 91 -7.91 -13.52 -3.27
N ALA A 92 -7.90 -12.89 -2.09
CA ALA A 92 -8.92 -13.09 -1.05
C ALA A 92 -10.32 -12.70 -1.56
N HIS A 93 -10.48 -11.51 -2.12
CA HIS A 93 -11.78 -11.06 -2.65
C HIS A 93 -12.25 -11.89 -3.83
N VAL A 94 -11.36 -12.25 -4.76
CA VAL A 94 -11.76 -13.14 -5.88
C VAL A 94 -12.18 -14.52 -5.37
N SER A 95 -11.54 -15.04 -4.31
CA SER A 95 -11.86 -16.36 -3.76
C SER A 95 -13.17 -16.39 -2.97
N VAL A 96 -13.50 -15.30 -2.26
CA VAL A 96 -14.67 -15.22 -1.36
C VAL A 96 -15.88 -14.60 -2.08
N ASP A 97 -15.67 -13.48 -2.77
CA ASP A 97 -16.72 -12.65 -3.38
C ASP A 97 -16.85 -12.83 -4.90
N GLY A 98 -15.86 -13.49 -5.52
CA GLY A 98 -15.71 -13.51 -6.98
C GLY A 98 -15.08 -12.21 -7.52
N PHE A 99 -15.02 -12.10 -8.85
CA PHE A 99 -14.46 -10.90 -9.48
C PHE A 99 -15.44 -9.72 -9.38
N GLY A 100 -15.17 -8.80 -8.46
CA GLY A 100 -16.03 -7.65 -8.16
C GLY A 100 -15.27 -6.36 -7.85
N SER A 101 -15.96 -5.38 -7.26
CA SER A 101 -15.41 -4.05 -6.95
C SER A 101 -14.16 -4.10 -6.08
N GLU A 102 -14.15 -4.93 -5.04
CA GLU A 102 -13.03 -5.02 -4.10
C GLU A 102 -11.76 -5.61 -4.75
N ALA A 103 -11.93 -6.60 -5.63
CA ALA A 103 -10.84 -7.16 -6.43
C ALA A 103 -10.26 -6.10 -7.40
N ILE A 104 -11.12 -5.34 -8.08
CA ILE A 104 -10.70 -4.25 -8.97
C ILE A 104 -9.98 -3.16 -8.17
N GLN A 105 -10.48 -2.82 -6.98
CA GLN A 105 -9.86 -1.85 -6.09
C GLN A 105 -8.44 -2.28 -5.71
N ALA A 106 -8.22 -3.55 -5.33
CA ALA A 106 -6.89 -4.07 -5.05
C ALA A 106 -5.90 -3.89 -6.22
N ILE A 107 -6.36 -4.15 -7.46
CA ILE A 107 -5.54 -3.92 -8.67
C ILE A 107 -5.21 -2.44 -8.86
N ILE A 108 -6.18 -1.55 -8.67
CA ILE A 108 -5.98 -0.10 -8.80
C ILE A 108 -4.94 0.39 -7.79
N PHE A 109 -5.08 0.01 -6.51
CA PHE A 109 -4.11 0.36 -5.47
C PHE A 109 -2.72 -0.23 -5.77
N PHE A 110 -2.64 -1.45 -6.28
CA PHE A 110 -1.37 -2.04 -6.72
C PHE A 110 -0.72 -1.22 -7.86
N GLY A 111 -1.50 -0.79 -8.86
CA GLY A 111 -1.01 0.06 -9.95
C GLY A 111 -0.52 1.44 -9.46
N ILE A 112 -1.21 2.05 -8.50
CA ILE A 112 -0.80 3.31 -7.87
C ILE A 112 0.50 3.11 -7.08
N LEU A 113 0.62 2.01 -6.33
CA LEU A 113 1.84 1.66 -5.59
C LEU A 113 3.03 1.49 -6.54
N PHE A 114 2.84 0.78 -7.65
CA PHE A 114 3.87 0.59 -8.66
C PHE A 114 4.29 1.92 -9.31
N THR A 115 3.33 2.80 -9.56
CA THR A 115 3.60 4.16 -10.04
C THR A 115 4.41 4.95 -9.02
N SER A 116 4.03 4.91 -7.74
CA SER A 116 4.80 5.54 -6.66
C SER A 116 6.24 5.03 -6.61
N TYR A 117 6.44 3.70 -6.72
CA TYR A 117 7.76 3.07 -6.72
C TYR A 117 8.66 3.53 -7.87
N ILE A 118 8.13 3.59 -9.10
CA ILE A 118 8.86 4.05 -10.28
C ILE A 118 9.30 5.51 -10.08
N TYR A 119 8.40 6.36 -9.59
CA TYR A 119 8.69 7.78 -9.40
C TYR A 119 9.59 8.04 -8.18
N TYR A 120 9.53 7.20 -7.16
CA TYR A 120 10.48 7.18 -6.04
C TYR A 120 11.91 6.98 -6.53
N HIS A 121 12.15 5.97 -7.37
CA HIS A 121 13.46 5.71 -7.96
C HIS A 121 13.91 6.84 -8.88
N LYS A 122 12.99 7.41 -9.69
CA LYS A 122 13.30 8.57 -10.55
C LYS A 122 13.72 9.83 -9.79
N ILE A 123 13.41 9.98 -8.50
CA ILE A 123 13.75 11.17 -7.70
C ILE A 123 15.03 10.96 -6.87
N ASN A 124 15.36 9.71 -6.56
CA ASN A 124 16.43 9.36 -5.63
C ASN A 124 17.61 8.61 -6.27
N ASP A 125 17.51 8.23 -7.53
CA ASP A 125 18.61 7.74 -8.38
C ASP A 125 19.10 8.85 -9.33
#